data_AF-A0A380FE20-F1
#
_entry.id   AF-A0A380FE20-F1
#
_cell.length_a   1.000
_cell.length_b   1.000
_cell.length_c   1.000
_cell.angle_alpha   90.00
_cell.angle_beta   90.00
_cell.angle_gamma   90.00
#
_symmetry.space_group_name_H-M   'P 1'
#
loop_
_entity.id
_entity.type
_entity.pdbx_description
1 polymer ?
#
loop_
_entity_poly.entity_id
_entity_poly.type
_entity_poly.pdbx_seq_one_letter_code
_entity_poly.pdbx_strand_id
1 'polypeptide(L)' 'MLIFLLYGNHIIDEADLIVPHPRMLERAFVLIPLNDIASDVVEPNSNEKIREFSAYRRFG' A
#
# COMPACT_ATOMS: atom_id res chain seq x y z
N MET A 1 -0.59 15.43 -1.29
CA MET A 1 -0.12 14.16 -1.90
C MET A 1 0.92 13.60 -0.95
N LEU A 2 0.51 12.73 -0.02
CA LEU A 2 1.39 12.16 1.01
C LEU A 2 2.21 11.03 0.36
N ILE A 3 3.53 11.19 0.39
CA ILE A 3 4.53 10.39 -0.35
C ILE A 3 4.93 9.13 0.43
N PHE A 4 4.61 9.05 1.73
CA PHE A 4 4.96 7.91 2.58
C PHE A 4 3.90 6.82 2.50
N LEU A 5 4.22 5.74 1.79
CA LEU A 5 3.33 4.59 1.61
C LEU A 5 3.50 3.57 2.75
N LEU A 6 4.74 3.17 3.02
CA LEU A 6 5.12 2.16 4.01
C LEU A 6 6.42 2.59 4.70
N TYR A 7 6.58 2.24 5.97
CA TYR A 7 7.81 2.41 6.73
C TYR A 7 8.10 1.14 7.54
N GLY A 8 8.84 0.20 6.94
CA GLY A 8 9.01 -1.12 7.50
C GLY A 8 7.67 -1.75 7.87
N ASN A 9 7.57 -2.23 9.11
CA ASN A 9 6.34 -2.79 9.68
C ASN A 9 5.63 -1.81 10.64
N HIS A 10 5.98 -0.53 10.60
CA HIS A 10 5.41 0.47 11.52
C HIS A 10 4.00 0.87 11.10
N ILE A 11 3.15 1.04 12.10
CA ILE A 11 1.85 1.69 11.97
C ILE A 11 1.94 3.01 12.75
N ILE A 12 1.69 4.12 12.06
CA ILE A 12 1.74 5.47 12.60
C ILE A 12 0.38 6.11 12.33
N ASP A 13 -0.25 6.62 13.39
CA ASP A 13 -1.52 7.35 13.34
C ASP A 13 -1.37 8.64 14.16
N GLU A 14 -0.77 9.64 13.51
CA GLU A 14 -0.55 10.97 14.07
C GLU A 14 -1.26 12.01 13.21
N ALA A 15 -1.54 13.20 13.78
CA ALA A 15 -2.29 14.26 13.10
C ALA A 15 -1.71 14.64 11.73
N ASP A 16 -0.38 14.56 11.58
CA ASP A 16 0.34 14.97 10.38
C ASP A 16 0.87 13.79 9.54
N LEU A 17 0.76 12.55 10.04
CA LEU A 17 1.34 11.38 9.40
C LEU A 17 0.52 10.11 9.67
N ILE A 18 0.08 9.48 8.58
CA ILE A 18 -0.56 8.17 8.62
C ILE A 18 0.24 7.20 7.74
N VAL A 19 0.74 6.12 8.35
CA VAL A 19 1.46 5.03 7.69
C VAL A 19 0.93 3.70 8.22
N PRO A 20 0.63 2.70 7.38
CA PRO A 20 0.56 2.74 5.92
C PRO A 20 -0.43 3.79 5.39
N HIS A 21 -0.16 4.40 4.24
CA HIS A 21 -1.05 5.45 3.72
C HIS A 21 -2.45 4.87 3.45
N PRO A 22 -3.52 5.46 4.01
CA PRO A 22 -4.83 4.80 4.14
C PRO A 22 -5.47 4.42 2.80
N ARG A 23 -5.11 5.13 1.73
CA ARG A 23 -5.66 4.93 0.38
C ARG A 23 -4.65 4.40 -0.63
N MET A 24 -3.50 3.87 -0.20
CA MET A 24 -2.49 3.38 -1.14
C MET A 24 -2.99 2.18 -1.94
N LEU A 25 -3.82 1.33 -1.33
CA LEU A 25 -4.39 0.12 -1.93
C LEU A 25 -5.56 0.39 -2.88
N GLU A 26 -6.09 1.62 -2.90
CA GLU A 26 -7.18 2.02 -3.83
C GLU A 26 -6.66 2.55 -5.17
N ARG A 27 -5.35 2.84 -5.26
CA ARG A 27 -4.77 3.63 -6.34
C ARG A 27 -3.92 2.74 -7.22
N ALA A 28 -4.42 2.45 -8.42
CA ALA A 28 -3.68 1.65 -9.41
C ALA A 28 -2.28 2.21 -9.71
N PHE A 29 -2.14 3.54 -9.81
CA PHE A 29 -0.85 4.19 -10.05
C PHE A 29 0.15 4.08 -8.87
N VAL A 30 -0.32 3.67 -7.69
CA VAL A 30 0.55 3.32 -6.55
C VAL A 30 0.82 1.83 -6.55
N LEU A 31 -0.24 1.02 -6.66
CA LEU A 31 -0.14 -0.45 -6.58
C LEU A 31 0.66 -1.06 -7.73
N ILE A 32 0.50 -0.60 -8.96
CA ILE A 32 1.22 -1.13 -10.13
C ILE A 32 2.74 -1.00 -9.93
N PRO A 33 3.31 0.21 -9.76
CA PRO A 33 4.76 0.32 -9.56
C PRO A 33 5.24 -0.28 -8.24
N LEU A 34 4.42 -0.26 -7.17
CA LEU A 34 4.78 -0.90 -5.90
C LEU A 34 4.90 -2.42 -6.04
N ASN A 35 4.02 -3.04 -6.83
CA ASN A 35 4.10 -4.47 -7.12
C ASN A 35 5.32 -4.81 -7.99
N ASP A 36 5.75 -3.91 -8.87
CA ASP A 36 6.95 -4.11 -9.70
C ASP A 36 8.25 -4.12 -8.87
N ILE A 37 8.32 -3.34 -7.78
CA ILE A 37 9.54 -3.20 -6.97
C ILE A 37 9.51 -3.92 -5.62
N ALA A 38 8.33 -4.25 -5.10
CA ALA A 38 8.12 -4.68 -3.71
C ALA A 38 6.92 -5.63 -3.53
N SER A 39 6.67 -6.52 -4.49
CA SER A 39 5.54 -7.48 -4.49
C SER A 39 5.41 -8.35 -3.23
N ASP A 40 6.54 -8.68 -2.59
CA ASP A 40 6.60 -9.57 -1.42
C ASP A 40 6.57 -8.84 -0.07
N VAL A 41 6.54 -7.49 -0.08
CA VAL A 41 6.37 -6.71 1.15
C VAL A 41 4.99 -6.99 1.74
N VAL A 42 4.94 -7.19 3.05
CA VAL A 42 3.69 -7.39 3.80
C VAL A 42 3.13 -6.02 4.19
N GLU A 43 1.88 -5.75 3.84
CA GLU A 43 1.17 -4.56 4.28
C GLU A 43 0.76 -4.74 5.76
N PRO A 44 1.18 -3.83 6.68
CA PRO A 44 0.99 -4.01 8.11
C PRO A 44 -0.47 -4.13 8.60
N ASN A 45 -1.44 -3.52 7.90
CA ASN A 45 -2.83 -3.53 8.34
C ASN A 45 -3.57 -4.81 7.95
N SER A 46 -3.31 -5.35 6.75
CA SER A 46 -3.94 -6.57 6.23
C SER A 46 -3.15 -7.82 6.56
N ASN A 47 -1.85 -7.69 6.84
CA ASN A 47 -0.89 -8.80 6.93
C ASN A 47 -0.84 -9.65 5.64
N GLU A 48 -1.18 -9.06 4.50
CA GLU A 48 -1.08 -9.66 3.16
C GLU A 48 0.09 -9.05 2.38
N LYS A 49 0.62 -9.82 1.42
CA LYS A 49 1.66 -9.31 0.52
C LYS A 49 1.07 -8.31 -0.47
N ILE A 50 1.86 -7.31 -0.90
CA ILE A 50 1.44 -6.30 -1.89
C ILE A 50 0.83 -6.93 -3.15
N ARG A 51 1.40 -8.04 -3.63
CA ARG A 51 0.89 -8.78 -4.81
C ARG A 51 -0.54 -9.33 -4.68
N GLU A 52 -1.06 -9.49 -3.46
CA GLU A 52 -2.44 -9.97 -3.23
C GLU A 52 -3.46 -8.85 -3.49
N PHE A 53 -3.01 -7.59 -3.49
CA PHE A 53 -3.82 -6.45 -3.87
C PHE A 53 -3.83 -6.27 -5.39
N SER A 54 -5.03 -6.28 -5.96
CA SER A 54 -5.20 -6.13 -7.40
C SER A 54 -5.44 -4.67 -7.76
N ALA A 55 -4.57 -4.09 -8.58
CA ALA A 55 -4.90 -2.86 -9.31
C ALA A 55 -5.99 -3.10 -10.38
N TYR A 56 -6.22 -4.36 -10.77
CA TYR A 56 -7.01 -4.77 -11.94
C TYR A 56 -8.32 -5.53 -11.66
N ARG A 57 -8.72 -5.81 -10.39
CA ARG A 57 -10.02 -6.46 -10.12
C ARG A 57 -11.17 -5.44 -10.24
N ARG A 58 -11.46 -4.94 -11.44
CA ARG A 58 -12.76 -4.31 -11.73
C ARG A 58 -13.11 -4.14 -13.22
N PHE A 59 -12.70 -5.07 -14.08
CA PHE A 59 -13.31 -5.22 -15.41
C PHE A 59 -13.49 -6.71 -15.72
N GLY A 60 -14.55 -7.27 -15.15
CA GLY A 60 -15.26 -8.41 -15.71
C GLY A 60 -16.59 -7.90 -16.23
#